data_AF-A0A2V5VFC3-F1
#
_entry.id   AF-A0A2V5VFC3-F1
#
_cell.length_a   1.000
_cell.length_b   1.000
_cell.length_c   1.000
_cell.angle_alpha   90.00
_cell.angle_beta   90.00
_cell.angle_gamma   90.00
#
_symmetry.space_group_name_H-M   'P 1'
#
loop_
_entity.id
_entity.type
_entity.pdbx_description
1 polymer ?
#
loop_
_entity_poly.entity_id
_entity_poly.type
_entity_poly.pdbx_seq_one_letter_code
_entity_poly.pdbx_strand_id
1 'polypeptide(L)'
;LSGEWSRAEFDQRHRLNLLGTFKAGRLFVLGMALQAESGRPYSLTTGRDDNHDSLAIDRPPGVHRNGLEGPGLIGLDLRWSKDFFLASSKKEKSPKITAGVDAFNVINHVNYSAYIGNQSSPFFGRATSSRPARRLQLSIRFAF
;
A
#
# COMPACT_ATOMS: atom_id res chain seq x y z
N LEU A 1 -34.04 14.82 -1.32
CA LEU A 1 -32.82 13.98 -1.41
C LEU A 1 -32.96 12.85 -0.40
N SER A 2 -33.48 11.69 -0.80
CA SER A 2 -33.26 10.47 0.00
C SER A 2 -31.76 10.17 -0.07
N GLY A 3 -31.12 9.93 1.06
CA GLY A 3 -29.71 9.52 1.06
C GLY A 3 -29.58 8.17 0.36
N GLU A 4 -28.80 8.10 -0.71
CA GLU A 4 -28.41 6.82 -1.30
C GLU A 4 -27.55 6.04 -0.30
N TRP A 5 -27.92 4.80 0.00
CA TRP A 5 -27.13 3.91 0.84
C TRP A 5 -26.26 3.00 -0.02
N SER A 6 -24.94 3.03 0.17
CA SER A 6 -23.99 2.13 -0.48
C SER A 6 -22.63 2.14 0.24
N ARG A 7 -21.68 1.31 -0.24
CA ARG A 7 -20.31 1.23 0.26
C ARG A 7 -19.59 2.58 0.15
N ALA A 8 -18.81 2.92 1.18
CA ALA A 8 -17.89 4.05 1.11
C ALA A 8 -16.74 3.72 0.14
N GLU A 9 -16.10 4.73 -0.45
CA GLU A 9 -14.98 4.50 -1.38
C GLU A 9 -13.75 3.89 -0.69
N PHE A 10 -13.63 4.14 0.62
CA PHE A 10 -12.62 3.56 1.50
C PHE A 10 -13.10 2.30 2.24
N ASP A 11 -14.26 1.72 1.86
CA ASP A 11 -14.79 0.49 2.48
C ASP A 11 -13.95 -0.74 2.11
N GLN A 12 -12.95 -1.00 2.94
CA GLN A 12 -12.03 -2.12 2.80
C GLN A 12 -12.34 -3.17 3.86
N ARG A 13 -13.01 -4.25 3.43
CA ARG A 13 -13.63 -5.23 4.33
C ARG A 13 -12.65 -5.98 5.23
N HIS A 14 -11.47 -6.33 4.73
CA HIS A 14 -10.46 -7.04 5.52
C HIS A 14 -9.10 -6.34 5.42
N ARG A 15 -8.45 -6.20 6.58
CA ARG A 15 -7.12 -5.61 6.70
C ARG A 15 -6.32 -6.30 7.80
N LEU A 16 -5.17 -6.83 7.41
CA LEU A 16 -4.17 -7.40 8.29
C LEU A 16 -2.88 -6.60 8.16
N ASN A 17 -2.36 -6.10 9.28
CA ASN A 17 -1.02 -5.53 9.36
C ASN A 17 -0.24 -6.30 10.43
N LEU A 18 0.88 -6.89 10.05
CA LEU A 18 1.76 -7.62 10.95
C LEU A 18 3.13 -6.95 10.96
N LEU A 19 3.56 -6.52 12.14
CA LEU A 19 4.89 -5.96 12.36
C LEU A 19 5.71 -6.93 13.22
N GLY A 20 6.92 -7.23 12.79
CA GLY A 20 7.83 -8.14 13.47
C GLY A 20 9.22 -7.55 13.61
N THR A 21 9.92 -7.90 14.69
CA THR A 21 11.35 -7.62 14.80
C THR A 21 12.04 -8.81 15.41
N PHE A 22 13.11 -9.26 14.76
CA PHE A 22 13.97 -10.33 15.21
C PHE A 22 15.38 -9.76 15.46
N LYS A 23 15.88 -9.97 16.67
CA LYS A 23 17.24 -9.55 17.06
C LYS A 23 18.12 -10.78 17.21
N ALA A 24 19.07 -10.94 16.29
CA ALA A 24 20.05 -12.03 16.31
C ALA A 24 21.26 -11.66 17.18
N GLY A 25 21.03 -11.42 18.48
CA GLY A 25 22.07 -10.98 19.42
C GLY A 25 22.77 -9.71 18.92
N ARG A 26 24.10 -9.79 18.71
CA ARG A 26 24.94 -8.68 18.20
C ARG A 26 25.14 -8.72 16.68
N LEU A 27 24.58 -9.71 15.98
CA LEU A 27 24.86 -9.92 14.57
C LEU A 27 24.08 -8.95 13.68
N PHE A 28 22.77 -8.85 13.92
CA PHE A 28 21.87 -7.97 13.19
C PHE A 28 20.50 -7.86 13.85
N VAL A 29 19.73 -6.87 13.39
CA VAL A 29 18.30 -6.70 13.64
C VAL A 29 17.58 -6.80 12.30
N LEU A 30 16.56 -7.67 12.25
CA LEU A 30 15.65 -7.81 11.13
C LEU A 30 14.27 -7.27 11.52
N GLY A 31 13.80 -6.23 10.87
CA GLY A 31 12.43 -5.73 10.92
C GLY A 31 11.61 -6.30 9.76
N MET A 32 10.33 -6.55 10.00
CA MET A 32 9.37 -7.02 9.02
C MET A 32 8.07 -6.24 9.16
N ALA A 33 7.46 -5.87 8.02
CA ALA A 33 6.12 -5.34 7.94
C ALA A 33 5.36 -6.02 6.80
N LEU A 34 4.33 -6.79 7.14
CA LEU A 34 3.39 -7.39 6.18
C LEU A 34 2.08 -6.60 6.22
N GLN A 35 1.58 -6.24 5.04
CA GLN A 35 0.28 -5.62 4.83
C GLN A 35 -0.51 -6.50 3.86
N ALA A 36 -1.70 -6.93 4.27
CA ALA A 36 -2.62 -7.68 3.43
C ALA A 36 -4.03 -7.11 3.56
N GLU A 37 -4.63 -6.78 2.43
CA GLU A 37 -5.78 -5.90 2.35
C GLU A 37 -6.75 -6.38 1.27
N SER A 38 -8.04 -6.45 1.56
CA SER A 38 -9.05 -6.69 0.53
C SER A 38 -9.14 -5.51 -0.44
N GLY A 39 -9.86 -5.71 -1.54
CA GLY A 39 -10.13 -4.66 -2.50
C GLY A 39 -10.85 -3.46 -1.90
N ARG A 40 -10.70 -2.33 -2.59
CA ARG A 40 -11.53 -1.14 -2.37
C ARG A 40 -12.59 -1.07 -3.45
N PRO A 41 -13.81 -0.63 -3.12
CA PRO A 41 -14.84 -0.51 -4.10
C PRO A 41 -14.62 0.71 -4.99
N TYR A 42 -15.19 0.66 -6.18
CA TYR A 42 -15.24 1.78 -7.11
C TYR A 42 -16.57 1.79 -7.87
N SER A 43 -16.93 2.94 -8.43
CA SER A 43 -18.22 3.13 -9.09
C SER A 43 -18.18 2.73 -10.56
N LEU A 44 -19.21 2.01 -11.00
CA LEU A 44 -19.52 1.79 -12.41
C LEU A 44 -20.24 3.02 -12.97
N THR A 45 -19.75 3.60 -14.05
CA THR A 45 -20.40 4.73 -14.75
C THR A 45 -20.64 4.39 -16.22
N THR A 46 -21.65 5.01 -16.83
CA THR A 46 -21.94 4.90 -18.27
C THR A 46 -20.94 5.70 -19.10
N GLY A 47 -20.34 6.73 -18.49
CA GLY A 47 -19.49 7.70 -19.17
C GLY A 47 -20.26 8.64 -20.08
N ARG A 48 -21.56 8.80 -19.80
CA ARG A 48 -22.48 9.72 -20.46
C ARG A 48 -23.14 10.59 -19.41
N ASP A 49 -23.71 11.68 -19.86
CA ASP A 49 -24.60 12.55 -19.08
C ASP A 49 -26.03 12.18 -19.47
N ASP A 50 -26.54 11.14 -18.83
CA ASP A 50 -27.87 10.58 -19.06
C ASP A 50 -28.95 11.42 -18.34
N ASN A 51 -28.57 12.22 -17.34
CA ASN A 51 -29.47 13.05 -16.54
C ASN A 51 -29.49 14.57 -16.93
N HIS A 52 -28.59 14.98 -17.84
CA HIS A 52 -28.40 16.35 -18.35
C HIS A 52 -27.89 17.37 -17.31
N ASP A 53 -27.04 16.96 -16.35
CA ASP A 53 -26.38 17.82 -15.36
C ASP A 53 -24.97 18.27 -15.77
N SER A 54 -24.56 17.97 -17.01
CA SER A 54 -23.25 18.24 -17.60
C SER A 54 -22.09 17.40 -17.06
N LEU A 55 -22.36 16.35 -16.26
CA LEU A 55 -21.33 15.44 -15.75
C LEU A 55 -21.48 14.04 -16.35
N ALA A 56 -20.44 13.57 -17.03
CA ALA A 56 -20.39 12.21 -17.60
C ALA A 56 -20.07 11.12 -16.54
N ILE A 57 -20.68 11.20 -15.37
CA ILE A 57 -20.45 10.30 -14.22
C ILE A 57 -21.70 9.51 -13.84
N ASP A 58 -22.74 9.55 -14.68
CA ASP A 58 -23.96 8.82 -14.45
C ASP A 58 -23.73 7.31 -14.40
N ARG A 59 -24.61 6.64 -13.65
CA ARG A 59 -24.57 5.19 -13.43
C ARG A 59 -25.75 4.54 -14.13
N PRO A 60 -25.63 3.28 -14.59
CA PRO A 60 -26.77 2.56 -15.13
C PRO A 60 -27.94 2.52 -14.12
N PRO A 61 -29.20 2.54 -14.59
CA PRO A 61 -30.36 2.45 -13.70
C PRO A 61 -30.27 1.25 -12.74
N GLY A 62 -30.52 1.49 -11.45
CA GLY A 62 -30.45 0.46 -10.41
C GLY A 62 -29.03 0.10 -9.92
N VAL A 63 -27.98 0.69 -10.50
CA VAL A 63 -26.60 0.51 -10.02
C VAL A 63 -26.26 1.59 -9.00
N HIS A 64 -25.96 1.16 -7.78
CA HIS A 64 -25.50 2.05 -6.72
C HIS A 64 -24.04 2.47 -6.91
N ARG A 65 -23.65 3.60 -6.33
CA ARG A 65 -22.22 3.98 -6.21
C ARG A 65 -21.40 2.85 -5.59
N ASN A 66 -20.11 2.74 -5.93
CA ASN A 66 -19.17 1.81 -5.30
C ASN A 66 -19.61 0.32 -5.34
N GLY A 67 -20.31 -0.07 -6.41
CA GLY A 67 -20.81 -1.43 -6.62
C GLY A 67 -19.78 -2.41 -7.19
N LEU A 68 -18.66 -1.94 -7.74
CA LEU A 68 -17.57 -2.79 -8.23
C LEU A 68 -16.49 -2.94 -7.15
N GLU A 69 -15.76 -4.06 -7.19
CA GLU A 69 -14.67 -4.38 -6.26
C GLU A 69 -13.33 -4.37 -7.00
N GLY A 70 -12.37 -3.58 -6.49
CA GLY A 70 -10.99 -3.60 -6.97
C GLY A 70 -10.21 -4.82 -6.45
N PRO A 71 -8.99 -5.07 -6.94
CA PRO A 71 -8.14 -6.12 -6.40
C PRO A 71 -7.69 -5.79 -4.98
N GLY A 72 -7.38 -6.84 -4.22
CA GLY A 72 -6.69 -6.69 -2.95
C GLY A 72 -5.23 -6.25 -3.11
N LEU A 73 -4.61 -6.01 -1.97
CA LEU A 73 -3.21 -5.65 -1.85
C LEU A 73 -2.47 -6.63 -0.96
N ILE A 74 -1.24 -6.94 -1.35
CA ILE A 74 -0.28 -7.63 -0.51
C ILE A 74 1.10 -6.98 -0.63
N GLY A 75 1.71 -6.68 0.51
CA GLY A 75 3.03 -6.06 0.60
C GLY A 75 3.83 -6.63 1.74
N LEU A 76 5.10 -6.92 1.50
CA LEU A 76 6.07 -7.32 2.51
C LEU A 76 7.26 -6.38 2.42
N ASP A 77 7.55 -5.69 3.51
CA ASP A 77 8.73 -4.84 3.67
C ASP A 77 9.65 -5.45 4.71
N LEU A 78 10.95 -5.40 4.46
CA LEU A 78 11.99 -5.91 5.34
C LEU A 78 13.04 -4.85 5.60
N ARG A 79 13.53 -4.79 6.84
CA ARG A 79 14.68 -3.97 7.23
C ARG A 79 15.75 -4.85 7.84
N TRP A 80 16.94 -4.86 7.29
CA TRP A 80 18.11 -5.45 7.93
C TRP A 80 19.03 -4.33 8.44
N SER A 81 19.57 -4.47 9.65
CA SER A 81 20.56 -3.51 10.16
C SER A 81 21.56 -4.16 11.11
N LYS A 82 22.75 -3.58 11.19
CA LYS A 82 23.84 -4.02 12.05
C LYS A 82 24.55 -2.84 12.70
N ASP A 83 24.80 -2.95 14.00
CA ASP A 83 25.57 -1.98 14.78
C ASP A 83 27.05 -2.40 14.84
N PHE A 84 27.94 -1.44 14.59
CA PHE A 84 29.39 -1.54 14.73
C PHE A 84 29.84 -0.57 15.84
N PHE A 85 30.48 -1.08 16.89
CA PHE A 85 30.97 -0.28 18.02
C PHE A 85 32.44 0.09 17.81
N LEU A 86 32.78 1.39 17.90
CA LEU A 86 34.13 1.89 17.60
C LEU A 86 35.10 1.75 18.78
N ALA A 87 34.62 1.75 20.02
CA ALA A 87 35.45 1.60 21.22
C ALA A 87 35.05 0.37 22.03
N SER A 88 36.05 -0.39 22.50
CA SER A 88 35.83 -1.64 23.24
C SER A 88 35.55 -1.43 24.74
N SER A 89 35.80 -0.23 25.28
CA SER A 89 35.97 -0.01 26.74
C SER A 89 34.68 0.31 27.50
N LYS A 90 33.67 0.96 26.89
CA LYS A 90 32.37 1.26 27.56
C LYS A 90 31.22 1.22 26.56
N LYS A 91 30.69 0.02 26.28
CA LYS A 91 29.75 -0.26 25.17
C LYS A 91 28.49 0.62 25.14
N GLU A 92 28.01 1.10 26.29
CA GLU A 92 26.84 2.01 26.35
C GLU A 92 27.16 3.47 25.97
N LYS A 93 28.41 3.90 26.09
CA LYS A 93 28.88 5.26 25.75
C LYS A 93 29.87 5.28 24.58
N SER A 94 30.01 4.15 23.88
CA SER A 94 30.95 4.04 22.77
C SER A 94 30.28 4.55 21.49
N PRO A 95 30.98 5.36 20.68
CA PRO A 95 30.48 5.73 19.37
C PRO A 95 30.15 4.47 18.55
N LYS A 96 29.03 4.51 17.83
CA LYS A 96 28.56 3.41 17.00
C LYS A 96 28.13 3.85 15.62
N ILE A 97 28.36 2.97 14.64
CA ILE A 97 27.86 3.10 13.28
C ILE A 97 26.80 2.01 13.07
N THR A 98 25.61 2.40 12.65
CA THR A 98 24.56 1.46 12.22
C THR A 98 24.52 1.47 10.70
N ALA A 99 24.80 0.35 10.05
CA ALA A 99 24.52 0.14 8.64
C ALA A 99 23.18 -0.58 8.47
N GLY A 100 22.40 -0.23 7.46
CA GLY A 100 21.11 -0.85 7.22
C GLY A 100 20.68 -0.84 5.76
N VAL A 101 19.80 -1.78 5.44
CA VAL A 101 19.15 -1.95 4.14
C VAL A 101 17.66 -2.12 4.39
N ASP A 102 16.85 -1.29 3.75
CA ASP A 102 15.41 -1.41 3.71
C ASP A 102 14.99 -1.90 2.31
N ALA A 103 14.17 -2.94 2.29
CA ALA A 103 13.59 -3.48 1.07
C ALA A 103 12.07 -3.35 1.16
N PHE A 104 11.50 -2.52 0.30
CA PHE A 104 10.06 -2.30 0.18
C PHE A 104 9.50 -3.18 -0.94
N ASN A 105 8.30 -3.74 -0.73
CA ASN A 105 7.66 -4.67 -1.65
C ASN A 105 8.63 -5.80 -2.08
N VAL A 106 9.16 -6.52 -1.09
CA VAL A 106 10.14 -7.60 -1.27
C VAL A 106 9.61 -8.68 -2.21
N ILE A 107 8.32 -8.98 -2.15
CA ILE A 107 7.68 -9.95 -3.05
C ILE A 107 7.46 -9.43 -4.48
N ASN A 108 7.70 -8.13 -4.73
CA ASN A 108 7.49 -7.46 -6.01
C ASN A 108 6.09 -7.68 -6.59
N HIS A 109 5.08 -7.69 -5.73
CA HIS A 109 3.69 -7.83 -6.15
C HIS A 109 3.19 -6.48 -6.69
N VAL A 110 2.51 -6.49 -7.84
CA VAL A 110 1.91 -5.27 -8.41
C VAL A 110 0.63 -4.96 -7.65
N ASN A 111 0.66 -3.87 -6.90
CA ASN A 111 -0.49 -3.44 -6.10
C ASN A 111 -1.18 -2.27 -6.81
N TYR A 112 -2.27 -2.55 -7.52
CA TYR A 112 -3.03 -1.54 -8.25
C TYR A 112 -3.78 -0.58 -7.30
N SER A 113 -3.90 0.69 -7.68
CA SER A 113 -4.49 1.75 -6.83
C SER A 113 -5.69 2.46 -7.45
N ALA A 114 -5.91 2.36 -8.77
CA ALA A 114 -7.07 2.94 -9.43
C ALA A 114 -7.52 2.09 -10.62
N TYR A 115 -8.84 2.03 -10.83
CA TYR A 115 -9.51 1.29 -11.91
C TYR A 115 -10.51 2.17 -12.64
N ILE A 116 -10.70 1.91 -13.93
CA ILE A 116 -11.72 2.62 -14.72
C ILE A 116 -13.05 1.88 -14.66
N GLY A 117 -14.02 2.49 -13.99
CA GLY A 117 -15.40 2.03 -13.97
C GLY A 117 -16.27 2.59 -15.09
N ASN A 118 -15.72 3.38 -16.01
CA ASN A 118 -16.49 3.96 -17.13
C ASN A 118 -16.64 2.94 -18.28
N GLN A 119 -17.88 2.52 -18.56
CA GLN A 119 -18.22 1.57 -19.64
C GLN A 119 -17.90 2.07 -21.05
N SER A 120 -17.91 3.38 -21.29
CA SER A 120 -17.56 3.95 -22.61
C SER A 120 -16.04 4.04 -22.84
N SER A 121 -15.23 3.78 -21.80
CA SER A 121 -13.78 3.81 -21.92
C SER A 121 -13.22 2.50 -22.50
N PRO A 122 -12.24 2.55 -23.42
CA PRO A 122 -11.52 1.35 -23.87
C PRO A 122 -10.70 0.68 -22.73
N PHE A 123 -10.53 1.38 -21.61
CA PHE A 123 -9.84 0.87 -20.42
C PHE A 123 -10.80 0.39 -19.32
N PHE A 124 -12.10 0.24 -19.60
CA PHE A 124 -13.07 -0.27 -18.64
C PHE A 124 -12.57 -1.56 -17.95
N GLY A 125 -12.67 -1.60 -16.61
CA GLY A 125 -12.22 -2.71 -15.78
C GLY A 125 -10.70 -2.86 -15.66
N ARG A 126 -9.90 -1.96 -16.25
CA ARG A 126 -8.43 -2.00 -16.18
C ARG A 126 -7.90 -1.06 -15.13
N ALA A 127 -6.78 -1.45 -14.53
CA ALA A 127 -6.02 -0.59 -13.64
C ALA A 127 -5.29 0.51 -14.42
N THR A 128 -5.26 1.72 -13.87
CA THR A 128 -4.56 2.88 -14.46
C THR A 128 -3.37 3.36 -13.65
N SER A 129 -3.26 2.92 -12.40
CA SER A 129 -2.10 3.21 -11.55
C SER A 129 -1.79 2.04 -10.61
N SER A 130 -0.55 2.00 -10.15
CA SER A 130 -0.10 1.07 -9.12
C SER A 130 0.73 1.79 -8.06
N ARG A 131 0.83 1.17 -6.90
CA ARG A 131 1.82 1.52 -5.87
C ARG A 131 3.24 1.21 -6.38
N PRO A 132 4.28 1.77 -5.73
CA PRO A 132 5.66 1.51 -6.11
C PRO A 132 6.01 0.03 -6.19
N ALA A 133 6.82 -0.33 -7.18
CA ALA A 133 7.45 -1.63 -7.30
C ALA A 133 8.49 -1.85 -6.18
N ARG A 134 9.21 -2.98 -6.22
CA ARG A 134 10.29 -3.25 -5.28
C ARG A 134 11.30 -2.11 -5.25
N ARG A 135 11.63 -1.60 -4.05
CA ARG A 135 12.65 -0.56 -3.85
C ARG A 135 13.61 -0.95 -2.75
N LEU A 136 14.88 -0.61 -2.93
CA LEU A 136 15.92 -0.79 -1.93
C LEU A 136 16.42 0.57 -1.47
N GLN A 137 16.62 0.73 -0.16
CA GLN A 137 17.21 1.92 0.44
C GLN A 137 18.36 1.52 1.35
N LEU A 138 19.48 2.23 1.24
CA LEU A 138 20.65 2.04 2.08
C LEU A 138 20.69 3.15 3.13
N SER A 139 21.08 2.80 4.36
CA SER A 139 21.22 3.75 5.46
C SER A 139 22.51 3.53 6.23
N ILE A 140 23.15 4.63 6.61
CA ILE A 140 24.27 4.66 7.55
C ILE A 140 23.92 5.72 8.61
N ARG A 141 24.04 5.36 9.89
CA ARG A 141 23.84 6.27 11.02
C ARG A 141 25.05 6.23 11.94
N PHE A 142 25.58 7.39 12.27
CA PHE A 142 26.59 7.55 13.32
C PHE A 142 25.94 8.08 14.60
N ALA A 143 26.32 7.54 15.76
CA ALA A 143 25.91 8.01 17.08
C ALA A 143 27.15 8.04 17.99
N PHE A 144 27.31 9.11 18.78
CA PHE A 144 28.46 9.37 19.65
C PHE A 144 28.02 9.72 21.07
#